data_AF-Q0U215-F1
#
_entry.id   AF-Q0U215-F1
#
_cell.length_a   1.000
_cell.length_b   1.000
_cell.length_c   1.000
_cell.angle_alpha   90.00
_cell.angle_beta   90.00
_cell.angle_gamma   90.00
#
_symmetry.space_group_name_H-M   'P 1'
#
loop_
_entity.id
_entity.type
_entity.pdbx_description
1 polymer ?
#
loop_
_entity_poly.entity_id
_entity_poly.type
_entity_poly.pdbx_seq_one_letter_code
_entity_poly.pdbx_strand_id
1 'polypeptide(L)'
;MTSVQNWEKVAEAKRAKLAESIPQEHRVPQQHLPPDSQLDVTTWPKESGWFSSEELEITGSTATELLQKIASKTWSSEKVTRAFCKRAAAAQQLLIRMKLNCLTDAFFDEAIESAKALDEHLNRTGQLKGPFHGLPISLKDNFNIKGKDSSVGFSSLVNDPAEYNATLVDVLENLGAVRYCKTNVPTAMMIPESVNNVFGRTISPLNRKVTSGGSSGGESALIAFGGSPIGIGLAGQEAVASVNGPMARTLEDIITYSKAVINSQQWLLDPKVLPIPWRQVEQQKKLKIAVLWNDGICMPTPPVTRALKETVESLKKSGHEVVEWDPKLHAKALDQLGRMFVADGGKTVKNLLAPTGEPIRPEMQQYQDAQDLGVFEMWQLHLERTELQRQYLEQWMSYENLDAILGHHFKYVGYTGVFNVVDYSAVSFPTGITVDKTKDTSFADAKVQSEYCQAARDSCECSIATWCIVTPANIS
;
A
#
# COMPACT_ATOMS: atom_id res chain seq x y z
N MET A 1 -12.19 -40.40 -9.00
CA MET A 1 -11.66 -40.02 -7.68
C MET A 1 -11.01 -38.65 -7.86
N THR A 2 -11.65 -37.63 -7.30
CA THR A 2 -11.25 -36.22 -7.38
C THR A 2 -9.85 -36.06 -6.76
N SER A 3 -8.89 -35.55 -7.53
CA SER A 3 -7.58 -35.17 -7.00
C SER A 3 -7.81 -34.14 -5.90
N VAL A 4 -7.56 -34.52 -4.64
CA VAL A 4 -7.58 -33.56 -3.54
C VAL A 4 -6.60 -32.44 -3.90
N GLN A 5 -7.12 -31.22 -4.07
CA GLN A 5 -6.40 -30.09 -4.63
C GLN A 5 -5.19 -29.75 -3.73
N ASN A 6 -3.98 -29.76 -4.31
CA ASN A 6 -2.74 -29.58 -3.55
C ASN A 6 -2.66 -28.17 -2.94
N TRP A 7 -3.16 -27.15 -3.65
CA TRP A 7 -3.12 -25.76 -3.19
C TRP A 7 -3.87 -25.51 -1.86
N GLU A 8 -5.03 -26.16 -1.62
CA GLU A 8 -5.81 -25.95 -0.40
C GLU A 8 -5.04 -26.40 0.85
N LYS A 9 -4.36 -27.55 0.76
CA LYS A 9 -3.51 -28.09 1.81
C LYS A 9 -2.29 -27.20 2.08
N VAL A 10 -1.64 -26.72 1.02
CA VAL A 10 -0.50 -25.79 1.14
C VAL A 10 -0.93 -24.49 1.81
N ALA A 11 -2.07 -23.93 1.38
CA ALA A 11 -2.65 -22.72 1.96
C ALA A 11 -3.04 -22.91 3.43
N GLU A 12 -3.68 -24.03 3.78
CA GLU A 12 -4.04 -24.37 5.16
C GLU A 12 -2.81 -24.50 6.04
N ALA A 13 -1.78 -25.23 5.59
CA ALA A 13 -0.53 -25.40 6.33
C ALA A 13 0.20 -24.06 6.56
N LYS A 14 0.26 -23.18 5.54
CA LYS A 14 0.88 -21.85 5.69
C LYS A 14 0.12 -20.97 6.68
N ARG A 15 -1.21 -20.97 6.64
CA ARG A 15 -2.04 -20.24 7.61
C ARG A 15 -1.89 -20.79 9.03
N ALA A 16 -1.79 -22.11 9.19
CA ALA A 16 -1.52 -22.74 10.48
C ALA A 16 -0.15 -22.32 11.03
N LYS A 17 0.90 -22.38 10.20
CA LYS A 17 2.26 -21.93 10.56
C LYS A 17 2.29 -20.45 10.98
N LEU A 18 1.56 -19.58 10.28
CA LEU A 18 1.42 -18.17 10.65
C LEU A 18 0.68 -17.98 11.99
N ALA A 19 -0.36 -18.78 12.26
CA ALA A 19 -1.06 -18.73 13.54
C ALA A 19 -0.16 -19.24 14.69
N GLU A 20 0.64 -20.27 14.43
CA GLU A 20 1.61 -20.83 15.37
C GLU A 20 2.76 -19.87 15.67
N SER A 21 3.21 -19.08 14.69
CA SER A 21 4.28 -18.08 14.89
C SER A 21 3.86 -16.89 15.76
N ILE A 22 2.56 -16.74 16.08
CA ILE A 22 2.10 -15.74 17.06
C ILE A 22 2.30 -16.30 18.48
N PRO A 23 3.13 -15.65 19.32
CA PRO A 23 3.38 -16.07 20.70
C PRO A 23 2.10 -16.16 21.52
N GLN A 24 2.06 -17.06 22.50
CA GLN A 24 0.85 -17.33 23.28
C GLN A 24 0.35 -16.09 24.04
N GLU A 25 1.26 -15.29 24.57
CA GLU A 25 1.00 -14.01 25.25
C GLU A 25 0.41 -12.93 24.32
N HIS A 26 0.62 -13.07 23.00
CA HIS A 26 0.05 -12.18 21.99
C HIS A 26 -1.24 -12.73 21.38
N ARG A 27 -1.76 -13.87 21.87
CA ARG A 27 -3.05 -14.40 21.40
C ARG A 27 -4.20 -13.71 22.10
N VAL A 28 -5.08 -13.06 21.34
CA VAL A 28 -6.21 -12.29 21.88
C VAL A 28 -7.21 -13.25 22.53
N PRO A 29 -7.53 -13.11 23.83
CA PRO A 29 -8.52 -13.98 24.46
C PRO A 29 -9.92 -13.74 23.88
N GLN A 30 -10.72 -14.80 23.76
CA GLN A 30 -12.03 -14.75 23.10
C GLN A 30 -12.97 -13.68 23.68
N GLN A 31 -12.92 -13.44 24.98
CA GLN A 31 -13.71 -12.42 25.68
C GLN A 31 -13.37 -10.98 25.29
N HIS A 32 -12.17 -10.73 24.75
CA HIS A 32 -11.75 -9.41 24.30
C HIS A 32 -12.07 -9.16 22.82
N LEU A 33 -12.54 -10.16 22.07
CA LEU A 33 -12.87 -9.97 20.65
C LEU A 33 -14.08 -9.04 20.48
N PRO A 34 -14.04 -8.08 19.54
CA PRO A 34 -15.16 -7.19 19.28
C PRO A 34 -16.35 -7.96 18.66
N PRO A 35 -17.59 -7.57 18.96
CA PRO A 35 -18.77 -8.21 18.37
C PRO A 35 -18.83 -7.97 16.86
N ASP A 36 -19.41 -8.88 16.07
CA ASP A 36 -19.49 -8.79 14.59
C ASP A 36 -20.19 -7.50 14.08
N SER A 37 -21.01 -6.86 14.92
CA SER A 37 -21.67 -5.58 14.60
C SER A 37 -20.74 -4.37 14.64
N GLN A 38 -19.60 -4.42 15.34
CA GLN A 38 -18.67 -3.30 15.44
C GLN A 38 -17.87 -3.16 14.13
N LEU A 39 -18.23 -2.22 13.26
CA LEU A 39 -17.58 -2.10 11.95
C LEU A 39 -16.18 -1.48 12.04
N ASP A 40 -16.00 -0.46 12.86
CA ASP A 40 -14.71 0.17 13.12
C ASP A 40 -14.06 -0.46 14.36
N VAL A 41 -12.88 -1.04 14.16
CA VAL A 41 -12.07 -1.65 15.23
C VAL A 41 -10.78 -0.90 15.49
N THR A 42 -10.57 0.27 14.88
CA THR A 42 -9.37 1.09 15.12
C THR A 42 -9.27 1.60 16.56
N THR A 43 -10.41 1.72 17.25
CA THR A 43 -10.49 2.09 18.68
C THR A 43 -10.26 0.91 19.63
N TRP A 44 -10.36 -0.32 19.14
CA TRP A 44 -10.30 -1.54 19.95
C TRP A 44 -9.04 -1.66 20.82
N PRO A 45 -7.82 -1.31 20.34
CA PRO A 45 -6.63 -1.37 21.20
C PRO A 45 -6.81 -0.59 22.51
N LYS A 46 -7.43 0.59 22.45
CA LYS A 46 -7.70 1.44 23.62
C LYS A 46 -8.85 0.93 24.47
N GLU A 47 -9.92 0.43 23.83
CA GLU A 47 -11.17 0.05 24.50
C GLU A 47 -11.15 -1.36 25.12
N SER A 48 -10.31 -2.24 24.61
CA SER A 48 -10.27 -3.67 24.99
C SER A 48 -9.76 -3.93 26.40
N GLY A 49 -9.01 -2.99 26.99
CA GLY A 49 -8.27 -3.18 28.25
C GLY A 49 -7.12 -4.19 28.16
N TRP A 50 -6.78 -4.67 26.96
CA TRP A 50 -5.75 -5.71 26.76
C TRP A 50 -4.34 -5.14 26.55
N PHE A 51 -4.23 -3.89 26.12
CA PHE A 51 -2.97 -3.15 26.07
C PHE A 51 -2.76 -2.33 27.33
N SER A 52 -1.52 -2.28 27.80
CA SER A 52 -1.09 -1.34 28.82
C SER A 52 -1.07 0.09 28.27
N SER A 53 -1.12 1.08 29.16
CA SER A 53 -1.02 2.49 28.78
C SER A 53 0.28 2.81 28.03
N GLU A 54 1.40 2.18 28.40
CA GLU A 54 2.69 2.36 27.73
C GLU A 54 2.68 1.76 26.31
N GLU A 55 2.12 0.55 26.12
CA GLU A 55 1.98 -0.05 24.79
C GLU A 55 1.11 0.80 23.85
N LEU A 56 0.04 1.40 24.39
CA LEU A 56 -0.83 2.33 23.65
C LEU A 56 -0.10 3.62 23.29
N GLU A 57 0.69 4.17 24.21
CA GLU A 57 1.51 5.35 23.94
C GLU A 57 2.55 5.07 22.84
N ILE A 58 3.29 3.97 22.96
CA ILE A 58 4.32 3.56 21.97
C ILE A 58 3.69 3.37 20.60
N THR A 59 2.65 2.56 20.49
CA THR A 59 2.06 2.22 19.17
C THR A 59 1.20 3.35 18.60
N GLY A 60 0.78 4.30 19.44
CA GLY A 60 0.11 5.53 19.05
C GLY A 60 1.05 6.63 18.53
N SER A 61 2.31 6.63 18.95
CA SER A 61 3.31 7.62 18.53
C SER A 61 3.66 7.57 17.04
N THR A 62 4.07 8.70 16.47
CA THR A 62 4.56 8.76 15.08
C THR A 62 5.93 8.07 14.95
N ALA A 63 6.36 7.78 13.72
CA ALA A 63 7.70 7.20 13.52
C ALA A 63 8.79 8.17 13.99
N THR A 64 8.63 9.46 13.73
CA THR A 64 9.54 10.51 14.21
C THR A 64 9.62 10.62 15.74
N GLU A 65 8.49 10.53 16.45
CA GLU A 65 8.46 10.50 17.92
C GLU A 65 9.16 9.26 18.47
N LEU A 66 8.93 8.09 17.86
CA LEU A 66 9.58 6.84 18.25
C LEU A 66 11.10 6.93 18.09
N LEU A 67 11.57 7.41 16.95
CA LEU A 67 13.00 7.60 16.68
C LEU A 67 13.64 8.54 17.70
N GLN A 68 12.97 9.65 18.05
CA GLN A 68 13.44 10.57 19.08
C GLN A 68 13.52 9.91 20.46
N LYS A 69 12.47 9.19 20.88
CA LYS A 69 12.40 8.52 22.19
C LYS A 69 13.37 7.34 22.32
N ILE A 70 13.65 6.63 21.22
CA ILE A 70 14.69 5.59 21.18
C ILE A 70 16.07 6.23 21.27
N ALA A 71 16.33 7.28 20.49
CA ALA A 71 17.61 7.98 20.49
C ALA A 71 17.95 8.60 21.86
N SER A 72 16.95 9.13 22.57
CA SER A 72 17.10 9.65 23.94
C SER A 72 17.14 8.58 25.02
N LYS A 73 17.03 7.29 24.67
CA LYS A 73 16.91 6.14 25.59
C LYS A 73 15.70 6.22 26.53
N THR A 74 14.69 7.03 26.19
CA THR A 74 13.41 7.06 26.91
C THR A 74 12.68 5.73 26.75
N TRP A 75 12.73 5.15 25.55
CA TRP A 75 12.32 3.78 25.28
C TRP A 75 13.48 3.00 24.67
N SER A 76 13.52 1.69 24.92
CA SER A 76 14.43 0.78 24.22
C SER A 76 13.80 0.30 22.91
N SER A 77 14.63 -0.02 21.93
CA SER A 77 14.22 -0.63 20.67
C SER A 77 13.47 -1.94 20.92
N GLU A 78 13.91 -2.75 21.88
CA GLU A 78 13.22 -3.98 22.28
C GLU A 78 11.79 -3.69 22.74
N LYS A 79 11.61 -2.71 23.65
CA LYS A 79 10.29 -2.38 24.20
C LYS A 79 9.35 -1.90 23.10
N VAL A 80 9.85 -1.02 22.22
CA VAL A 80 9.09 -0.53 21.08
C VAL A 80 8.69 -1.69 20.15
N THR A 81 9.63 -2.55 19.80
CA THR A 81 9.40 -3.70 18.92
C THR A 81 8.35 -4.66 19.49
N ARG A 82 8.42 -4.97 20.80
CA ARG A 82 7.43 -5.84 21.47
C ARG A 82 6.01 -5.27 21.41
N ALA A 83 5.86 -3.96 21.66
CA ALA A 83 4.55 -3.31 21.60
C ALA A 83 3.94 -3.39 20.19
N PHE A 84 4.75 -3.16 19.15
CA PHE A 84 4.30 -3.31 17.75
C PHE A 84 4.01 -4.76 17.38
N CYS A 85 4.81 -5.74 17.81
CA CYS A 85 4.55 -7.17 17.60
C CYS A 85 3.20 -7.59 18.20
N LYS A 86 2.90 -7.16 19.44
CA LYS A 86 1.61 -7.43 20.10
C LYS A 86 0.45 -6.81 19.32
N ARG A 87 0.58 -5.55 18.87
CA ARG A 87 -0.49 -4.87 18.13
C ARG A 87 -0.70 -5.43 16.73
N ALA A 88 0.36 -5.87 16.05
CA ALA A 88 0.27 -6.58 14.78
C ALA A 88 -0.37 -7.96 14.93
N ALA A 89 -0.04 -8.70 15.98
CA ALA A 89 -0.71 -9.95 16.31
C ALA A 89 -2.21 -9.75 16.58
N ALA A 90 -2.57 -8.67 17.29
CA ALA A 90 -3.96 -8.29 17.51
C ALA A 90 -4.68 -8.01 16.18
N ALA A 91 -4.07 -7.20 15.30
CA ALA A 91 -4.60 -6.88 13.98
C ALA A 91 -4.91 -8.16 13.18
N GLN A 92 -3.95 -9.10 13.13
CA GLN A 92 -4.13 -10.37 12.44
C GLN A 92 -5.29 -11.21 13.00
N GLN A 93 -5.46 -11.22 14.34
CA GLN A 93 -6.40 -12.11 15.03
C GLN A 93 -7.82 -11.58 15.21
N LEU A 94 -8.00 -10.27 15.40
CA LEU A 94 -9.28 -9.69 15.86
C LEU A 94 -10.45 -9.98 14.94
N LEU A 95 -10.16 -10.45 13.76
CA LEU A 95 -11.13 -10.75 12.76
C LEU A 95 -11.27 -12.25 12.57
N ILE A 96 -11.10 -13.13 13.56
CA ILE A 96 -11.20 -14.58 13.30
C ILE A 96 -12.60 -15.07 12.86
N ARG A 97 -13.67 -14.27 12.95
CA ARG A 97 -14.92 -14.54 12.19
C ARG A 97 -15.01 -13.86 10.81
N MET A 98 -14.12 -12.92 10.46
CA MET A 98 -14.13 -12.11 9.22
C MET A 98 -12.75 -11.88 8.49
N LYS A 99 -11.68 -12.48 8.98
CA LYS A 99 -10.23 -12.47 8.66
C LYS A 99 -9.64 -11.12 8.18
N LEU A 100 -9.03 -10.29 9.07
CA LEU A 100 -8.28 -9.05 8.70
C LEU A 100 -7.09 -9.43 7.86
N ASN A 101 -6.52 -10.61 8.14
CA ASN A 101 -5.55 -11.28 7.31
C ASN A 101 -4.54 -10.30 6.70
N CYS A 102 -3.90 -9.51 7.56
CA CYS A 102 -2.98 -8.47 7.14
C CYS A 102 -1.55 -8.98 7.09
N LEU A 103 -1.22 -10.10 7.74
CA LEU A 103 0.11 -10.69 7.77
C LEU A 103 0.19 -11.96 6.89
N THR A 104 1.34 -12.16 6.23
CA THR A 104 1.70 -13.41 5.55
C THR A 104 2.77 -14.20 6.31
N ASP A 105 3.59 -13.49 7.09
CA ASP A 105 4.64 -14.05 7.93
C ASP A 105 4.85 -13.17 9.18
N ALA A 106 5.15 -13.78 10.32
CA ALA A 106 5.40 -13.10 11.59
C ALA A 106 6.66 -13.69 12.24
N PHE A 107 7.71 -12.88 12.35
CA PHE A 107 9.03 -13.30 12.85
C PHE A 107 9.45 -12.42 14.03
N PHE A 108 8.58 -12.39 15.05
CA PHE A 108 8.72 -11.49 16.19
C PHE A 108 9.95 -11.78 17.04
N ASP A 109 10.34 -13.05 17.22
CA ASP A 109 11.53 -13.40 18.00
C ASP A 109 12.81 -12.84 17.34
N GLU A 110 12.94 -13.01 16.03
CA GLU A 110 14.05 -12.45 15.24
C GLU A 110 14.09 -10.92 15.31
N ALA A 111 12.92 -10.28 15.29
CA ALA A 111 12.80 -8.84 15.44
C ALA A 111 13.24 -8.36 16.82
N ILE A 112 12.84 -9.05 17.88
CA ILE A 112 13.20 -8.75 19.27
C ILE A 112 14.71 -8.88 19.48
N GLU A 113 15.32 -9.95 18.97
CA GLU A 113 16.78 -10.14 19.06
C GLU A 113 17.54 -9.05 18.29
N SER A 114 17.05 -8.67 17.10
CA SER A 114 17.61 -7.55 16.34
C SER A 114 17.51 -6.23 17.10
N ALA A 115 16.37 -5.98 17.74
CA ALA A 115 16.15 -4.78 18.54
C ALA A 115 17.06 -4.72 19.77
N LYS A 116 17.26 -5.85 20.48
CA LYS A 116 18.22 -5.94 21.60
C LYS A 116 19.65 -5.63 21.14
N ALA A 117 20.07 -6.17 20.00
CA ALA A 117 21.41 -5.92 19.46
C ALA A 117 21.62 -4.42 19.12
N LEU A 118 20.58 -3.73 18.68
CA LEU A 118 20.61 -2.27 18.46
C LEU A 118 20.72 -1.50 19.78
N ASP A 119 19.96 -1.90 20.80
CA ASP A 119 20.05 -1.31 22.14
C ASP A 119 21.45 -1.51 22.76
N GLU A 120 22.03 -2.71 22.62
CA GLU A 120 23.41 -3.00 23.05
C GLU A 120 24.43 -2.14 22.30
N HIS A 121 24.27 -1.98 20.99
CA HIS A 121 25.12 -1.10 20.18
C HIS A 121 25.06 0.35 20.68
N LEU A 122 23.87 0.89 20.89
CA LEU A 122 23.67 2.26 21.39
C LEU A 122 24.22 2.43 22.81
N ASN A 123 24.09 1.42 23.67
CA ASN A 123 24.63 1.47 25.02
C ASN A 123 26.16 1.38 25.05
N ARG A 124 26.76 0.58 24.18
CA ARG A 124 28.22 0.40 24.11
C ARG A 124 28.92 1.57 23.43
N THR A 125 28.35 2.12 22.36
CA THR A 125 29.01 3.10 21.50
C THR A 125 28.54 4.55 21.73
N GLY A 126 27.34 4.72 22.30
CA GLY A 126 26.68 6.02 22.37
C GLY A 126 26.20 6.55 21.01
N GLN A 127 26.27 5.74 19.95
CA GLN A 127 25.91 6.12 18.58
C GLN A 127 24.71 5.29 18.08
N LEU A 128 23.88 5.93 17.27
CA LEU A 128 22.82 5.25 16.53
C LEU A 128 23.44 4.55 15.31
N LYS A 129 22.92 3.36 14.99
CA LYS A 129 23.29 2.63 13.76
C LYS A 129 22.97 3.43 12.50
N GLY A 130 21.88 4.18 12.51
CA GLY A 130 21.41 4.98 11.40
C GLY A 130 20.11 5.72 11.73
N PRO A 131 19.51 6.43 10.75
CA PRO A 131 18.32 7.26 10.98
C PRO A 131 17.06 6.46 11.36
N PHE A 132 17.05 5.14 11.16
CA PHE A 132 15.94 4.27 11.56
C PHE A 132 16.27 3.37 12.75
N HIS A 133 17.32 3.68 13.52
CA HIS A 133 17.77 2.85 14.63
C HIS A 133 16.63 2.45 15.57
N GLY A 134 16.33 1.15 15.60
CA GLY A 134 15.35 0.54 16.50
C GLY A 134 13.90 0.65 16.05
N LEU A 135 13.61 1.28 14.90
CA LEU A 135 12.25 1.50 14.41
C LEU A 135 11.67 0.22 13.77
N PRO A 136 10.52 -0.30 14.26
CA PRO A 136 9.85 -1.42 13.62
C PRO A 136 9.27 -1.03 12.25
N ILE A 137 9.56 -1.78 11.19
CA ILE A 137 9.03 -1.56 9.83
C ILE A 137 8.41 -2.85 9.29
N SER A 138 7.19 -2.76 8.77
CA SER A 138 6.51 -3.85 8.06
C SER A 138 6.87 -3.84 6.57
N LEU A 139 6.93 -5.03 5.97
CA LEU A 139 7.32 -5.20 4.58
C LEU A 139 6.23 -5.98 3.84
N LYS A 140 5.86 -5.51 2.65
CA LYS A 140 4.91 -6.24 1.79
C LYS A 140 5.46 -7.61 1.37
N ASP A 141 4.56 -8.57 1.17
CA ASP A 141 4.92 -9.97 0.87
C ASP A 141 5.83 -10.18 -0.37
N ASN A 142 5.92 -9.23 -1.29
CA ASN A 142 6.81 -9.34 -2.44
C ASN A 142 8.29 -9.02 -2.13
N PHE A 143 8.59 -8.43 -0.97
CA PHE A 143 9.98 -8.17 -0.59
C PHE A 143 10.65 -9.46 -0.13
N ASN A 144 11.70 -9.85 -0.85
CA ASN A 144 12.53 -10.96 -0.41
C ASN A 144 13.23 -10.62 0.90
N ILE A 145 13.04 -11.50 1.87
CA ILE A 145 13.72 -11.50 3.16
C ILE A 145 14.33 -12.89 3.28
N LYS A 146 15.64 -12.95 3.48
CA LYS A 146 16.36 -14.22 3.53
C LYS A 146 15.74 -15.16 4.57
N GLY A 147 15.43 -16.39 4.13
CA GLY A 147 14.81 -17.43 4.97
C GLY A 147 13.29 -17.29 5.16
N LYS A 148 12.63 -16.33 4.52
CA LYS A 148 11.16 -16.16 4.54
C LYS A 148 10.60 -16.31 3.13
N ASP A 149 9.37 -16.82 3.04
CA ASP A 149 8.67 -16.94 1.75
C ASP A 149 8.31 -15.55 1.20
N SER A 150 8.29 -15.40 -0.12
CA SER A 150 7.65 -14.29 -0.85
C SER A 150 6.62 -14.88 -1.80
N SER A 151 5.42 -15.15 -1.29
CA SER A 151 4.46 -15.97 -2.05
C SER A 151 3.72 -15.18 -3.12
N VAL A 152 3.60 -13.87 -2.96
CA VAL A 152 2.85 -12.98 -3.87
C VAL A 152 1.41 -13.47 -4.08
N GLY A 153 0.86 -14.14 -3.07
CA GLY A 153 -0.46 -14.75 -3.09
C GLY A 153 -0.57 -16.08 -3.86
N PHE A 154 0.53 -16.66 -4.36
CA PHE A 154 0.56 -17.97 -5.03
C PHE A 154 0.90 -19.09 -4.06
N SER A 155 0.14 -20.18 -4.11
CA SER A 155 0.42 -21.37 -3.31
C SER A 155 1.68 -22.12 -3.75
N SER A 156 2.10 -21.99 -5.01
CA SER A 156 3.33 -22.60 -5.54
C SER A 156 4.62 -21.99 -5.01
N LEU A 157 4.54 -20.76 -4.48
CA LEU A 157 5.67 -20.01 -3.89
C LEU A 157 5.66 -20.07 -2.35
N VAL A 158 4.84 -20.94 -1.77
CA VAL A 158 4.79 -21.21 -0.33
C VAL A 158 5.80 -22.31 0.02
N ASN A 159 6.48 -22.16 1.16
CA ASN A 159 7.61 -23.01 1.56
C ASN A 159 8.78 -22.94 0.57
N ASP A 160 8.93 -21.80 -0.09
CA ASP A 160 10.05 -21.46 -0.97
C ASP A 160 10.75 -20.21 -0.41
N PRO A 161 11.54 -20.37 0.67
CA PRO A 161 12.13 -19.24 1.37
C PRO A 161 13.20 -18.56 0.50
N ALA A 162 13.19 -17.23 0.47
CA ALA A 162 14.17 -16.47 -0.31
C ALA A 162 15.60 -16.70 0.18
N GLU A 163 16.55 -16.79 -0.74
CA GLU A 163 17.97 -16.99 -0.43
C GLU A 163 18.72 -15.68 -0.14
N TYR A 164 18.14 -14.55 -0.55
CA TYR A 164 18.72 -13.21 -0.45
C TYR A 164 17.66 -12.18 -0.01
N ASN A 165 18.12 -11.06 0.52
CA ASN A 165 17.28 -9.91 0.81
C ASN A 165 17.10 -9.05 -0.45
N ALA A 166 15.92 -8.47 -0.64
CA ALA A 166 15.77 -7.39 -1.60
C ALA A 166 16.65 -6.19 -1.21
N THR A 167 17.19 -5.46 -2.19
CA THR A 167 18.10 -4.32 -1.94
C THR A 167 17.55 -3.32 -0.93
N LEU A 168 16.25 -3.03 -0.99
CA LEU A 168 15.61 -2.10 -0.06
C LEU A 168 15.58 -2.66 1.38
N VAL A 169 15.44 -3.97 1.57
CA VAL A 169 15.51 -4.60 2.90
C VAL A 169 16.89 -4.40 3.51
N ASP A 170 17.96 -4.65 2.74
CA ASP A 170 19.34 -4.42 3.20
C ASP A 170 19.59 -2.94 3.53
N VAL A 171 19.08 -2.01 2.72
CA VAL A 171 19.16 -0.57 2.99
C VAL A 171 18.48 -0.24 4.32
N LEU A 172 17.25 -0.71 4.56
CA LEU A 172 16.52 -0.43 5.79
C LEU A 172 17.22 -1.00 7.03
N GLU A 173 17.74 -2.23 6.95
CA GLU A 173 18.52 -2.84 8.04
C GLU A 173 19.83 -2.08 8.33
N ASN A 174 20.50 -1.60 7.29
CA ASN A 174 21.71 -0.78 7.41
C ASN A 174 21.42 0.58 8.02
N LEU A 175 20.27 1.18 7.71
CA LEU A 175 19.77 2.39 8.37
C LEU A 175 19.27 2.15 9.81
N GLY A 176 19.24 0.90 10.26
CA GLY A 176 18.95 0.51 11.64
C GLY A 176 17.50 0.11 11.93
N ALA A 177 16.68 -0.08 10.90
CA ALA A 177 15.30 -0.52 11.07
C ALA A 177 15.22 -1.98 11.57
N VAL A 178 14.12 -2.29 12.26
CA VAL A 178 13.77 -3.63 12.75
C VAL A 178 12.60 -4.17 11.93
N ARG A 179 12.85 -5.12 11.04
CA ARG A 179 11.77 -5.84 10.35
C ARG A 179 11.16 -6.90 11.28
N TYR A 180 9.85 -7.05 11.26
CA TYR A 180 9.16 -7.96 12.19
C TYR A 180 8.00 -8.79 11.60
N CYS A 181 7.48 -8.39 10.44
CA CYS A 181 6.44 -9.15 9.74
C CYS A 181 6.44 -8.87 8.23
N LYS A 182 5.75 -9.74 7.50
CA LYS A 182 5.35 -9.50 6.10
C LYS A 182 3.85 -9.34 5.98
N THR A 183 3.38 -8.49 5.06
CA THR A 183 1.96 -8.16 4.93
C THR A 183 1.31 -8.64 3.63
N ASN A 184 0.01 -8.96 3.73
CA ASN A 184 -0.76 -9.64 2.69
C ASN A 184 -1.01 -8.79 1.44
N VAL A 185 -1.09 -9.49 0.31
CA VAL A 185 -1.19 -8.92 -1.04
C VAL A 185 -2.24 -9.67 -1.87
N PRO A 186 -2.76 -9.11 -2.97
CA PRO A 186 -3.51 -9.90 -3.92
C PRO A 186 -2.65 -10.89 -4.67
N THR A 187 -3.31 -11.89 -5.25
CA THR A 187 -2.70 -12.82 -6.20
C THR A 187 -1.98 -12.03 -7.30
N ALA A 188 -0.70 -12.32 -7.51
CA ALA A 188 0.19 -11.63 -8.46
C ALA A 188 0.37 -10.11 -8.22
N MET A 189 -0.21 -9.55 -7.15
CA MET A 189 -0.38 -8.11 -6.94
C MET A 189 -1.23 -7.38 -8.00
N MET A 190 -2.00 -8.12 -8.80
CA MET A 190 -2.71 -7.62 -9.99
C MET A 190 -4.22 -7.39 -9.79
N ILE A 191 -4.64 -7.27 -8.54
CA ILE A 191 -6.04 -6.98 -8.17
C ILE A 191 -6.02 -5.70 -7.32
N PRO A 192 -6.92 -4.72 -7.54
CA PRO A 192 -7.01 -3.49 -6.74
C PRO A 192 -7.62 -3.74 -5.34
N GLU A 193 -7.57 -4.98 -4.85
CA GLU A 193 -8.05 -5.46 -3.57
C GLU A 193 -7.11 -6.55 -3.07
N SER A 194 -6.77 -6.59 -1.78
CA SER A 194 -5.82 -7.59 -1.27
C SER A 194 -6.51 -8.91 -0.94
N VAL A 195 -6.59 -9.78 -1.95
CA VAL A 195 -7.20 -11.11 -1.85
C VAL A 195 -6.41 -12.17 -2.64
N ASN A 196 -6.17 -13.30 -2.01
CA ASN A 196 -5.54 -14.46 -2.64
C ASN A 196 -6.07 -15.77 -2.01
N ASN A 197 -5.74 -16.92 -2.62
CA ASN A 197 -6.22 -18.22 -2.13
C ASN A 197 -5.41 -18.75 -0.94
N VAL A 198 -4.17 -18.30 -0.77
CA VAL A 198 -3.26 -18.74 0.31
C VAL A 198 -3.70 -18.21 1.66
N PHE A 199 -3.86 -16.91 1.79
CA PHE A 199 -4.16 -16.23 3.05
C PHE A 199 -5.63 -15.80 3.12
N GLY A 200 -6.24 -15.48 1.98
CA GLY A 200 -7.59 -14.93 1.90
C GLY A 200 -7.60 -13.41 1.70
N ARG A 201 -8.73 -12.80 2.02
CA ARG A 201 -8.99 -11.36 1.84
C ARG A 201 -8.56 -10.56 3.05
N THR A 202 -7.89 -9.44 2.83
CA THR A 202 -7.60 -8.42 3.86
C THR A 202 -8.72 -7.36 3.84
N ILE A 203 -9.32 -7.10 5.00
CA ILE A 203 -10.41 -6.11 5.15
C ILE A 203 -9.95 -4.85 5.89
N SER A 204 -10.72 -3.77 5.76
CA SER A 204 -10.38 -2.49 6.40
C SER A 204 -10.66 -2.53 7.90
N PRO A 205 -9.75 -2.01 8.76
CA PRO A 205 -10.01 -1.88 10.19
C PRO A 205 -11.05 -0.79 10.50
N LEU A 206 -11.29 0.16 9.59
CA LEU A 206 -12.27 1.24 9.73
C LEU A 206 -13.70 0.78 9.40
N ASN A 207 -13.83 -0.25 8.56
CA ASN A 207 -15.10 -0.90 8.28
C ASN A 207 -14.86 -2.34 7.85
N ARG A 208 -15.16 -3.29 8.75
CA ARG A 208 -14.91 -4.71 8.50
C ARG A 208 -15.70 -5.32 7.34
N LYS A 209 -16.72 -4.63 6.81
CA LYS A 209 -17.47 -5.09 5.62
C LYS A 209 -16.80 -4.75 4.30
N VAL A 210 -15.67 -4.03 4.32
CA VAL A 210 -15.05 -3.49 3.10
C VAL A 210 -13.61 -3.97 2.96
N THR A 211 -13.12 -4.00 1.72
CA THR A 211 -11.72 -4.30 1.43
C THR A 211 -10.79 -3.22 2.01
N SER A 212 -9.55 -3.60 2.35
CA SER A 212 -8.46 -2.68 2.67
C SER A 212 -7.85 -1.97 1.45
N GLY A 213 -8.33 -2.29 0.25
CA GLY A 213 -7.71 -1.88 -1.03
C GLY A 213 -6.57 -2.81 -1.43
N GLY A 214 -5.83 -2.42 -2.46
CA GLY A 214 -4.74 -3.22 -3.00
C GLY A 214 -3.82 -2.42 -3.94
N SER A 215 -2.66 -2.98 -4.28
CA SER A 215 -2.20 -4.32 -3.90
C SER A 215 -1.45 -4.38 -2.56
N SER A 216 -1.22 -3.25 -1.88
CA SER A 216 -0.57 -3.16 -0.56
C SER A 216 -1.58 -3.12 0.59
N GLY A 217 -2.70 -3.84 0.50
CA GLY A 217 -3.80 -3.75 1.47
C GLY A 217 -3.44 -4.30 2.85
N GLY A 218 -2.54 -5.28 2.94
CA GLY A 218 -1.99 -5.75 4.22
C GLY A 218 -1.28 -4.64 4.99
N GLU A 219 -0.38 -3.89 4.33
CA GLU A 219 0.27 -2.70 4.90
C GLU A 219 -0.78 -1.65 5.31
N SER A 220 -1.77 -1.38 4.45
CA SER A 220 -2.82 -0.38 4.70
C SER A 220 -3.60 -0.70 5.97
N ALA A 221 -4.06 -1.94 6.09
CA ALA A 221 -4.79 -2.41 7.26
C ALA A 221 -3.92 -2.38 8.53
N LEU A 222 -2.66 -2.81 8.44
CA LEU A 222 -1.76 -2.87 9.58
C LEU A 222 -1.40 -1.46 10.11
N ILE A 223 -1.06 -0.53 9.22
CA ILE A 223 -0.72 0.86 9.59
C ILE A 223 -1.94 1.60 10.12
N ALA A 224 -3.11 1.46 9.48
CA ALA A 224 -4.35 2.08 9.94
C ALA A 224 -4.79 1.55 11.31
N PHE A 225 -4.51 0.28 11.61
CA PHE A 225 -4.75 -0.29 12.94
C PHE A 225 -3.69 0.11 13.98
N GLY A 226 -2.61 0.77 13.56
CA GLY A 226 -1.47 1.16 14.40
C GLY A 226 -0.50 0.01 14.70
N GLY A 227 -0.62 -1.11 13.99
CA GLY A 227 0.28 -2.26 14.13
C GLY A 227 1.64 -2.08 13.46
N SER A 228 1.83 -1.02 12.67
CA SER A 228 3.11 -0.58 12.10
C SER A 228 3.19 0.95 12.04
N PRO A 229 4.35 1.59 12.27
CA PRO A 229 4.51 3.03 12.09
C PRO A 229 4.76 3.40 10.61
N ILE A 230 5.47 2.55 9.86
CA ILE A 230 5.79 2.72 8.43
C ILE A 230 5.76 1.34 7.74
N GLY A 231 5.23 1.31 6.52
CA GLY A 231 5.20 0.13 5.65
C GLY A 231 5.64 0.42 4.22
N ILE A 232 6.10 -0.61 3.49
CA ILE A 232 6.65 -0.46 2.13
C ILE A 232 5.79 -1.16 1.08
N GLY A 233 5.50 -0.48 -0.04
CA GLY A 233 4.69 -0.97 -1.17
C GLY A 233 5.44 -1.60 -2.37
N LEU A 234 4.67 -1.91 -3.42
CA LEU A 234 4.94 -2.71 -4.64
C LEU A 234 6.31 -2.51 -5.36
N ALA A 235 6.88 -3.64 -5.80
CA ALA A 235 7.74 -3.76 -6.98
C ALA A 235 6.98 -4.52 -8.09
N GLY A 236 7.08 -4.10 -9.35
CA GLY A 236 6.16 -4.49 -10.44
C GLY A 236 6.89 -4.62 -11.79
N GLN A 237 6.13 -4.69 -12.89
CA GLN A 237 6.60 -5.12 -14.21
C GLN A 237 7.36 -4.02 -14.99
N GLU A 238 8.28 -4.38 -15.89
CA GLU A 238 9.02 -3.37 -16.70
C GLU A 238 8.14 -2.59 -17.70
N ALA A 239 7.04 -3.19 -18.16
CA ALA A 239 6.10 -2.54 -19.07
C ALA A 239 5.40 -1.34 -18.42
N VAL A 240 5.21 -1.37 -17.09
CA VAL A 240 4.68 -0.26 -16.28
C VAL A 240 5.52 -0.18 -15.01
N ALA A 241 6.53 0.70 -15.05
CA ALA A 241 7.52 0.79 -13.99
C ALA A 241 6.85 0.92 -12.62
N SER A 242 7.27 0.06 -11.69
CA SER A 242 6.79 0.11 -10.32
C SER A 242 7.66 1.02 -9.49
N VAL A 243 7.02 1.70 -8.53
CA VAL A 243 7.67 2.62 -7.62
C VAL A 243 7.48 2.10 -6.20
N ASN A 244 8.59 1.90 -5.49
CA ASN A 244 8.57 1.61 -4.06
C ASN A 244 8.41 2.93 -3.30
N GLY A 245 7.33 3.07 -2.52
CA GLY A 245 7.09 4.24 -1.68
C GLY A 245 6.68 3.84 -0.25
N PRO A 246 6.91 4.71 0.75
CA PRO A 246 6.45 4.49 2.11
C PRO A 246 4.94 4.71 2.25
N MET A 247 4.35 4.03 3.22
CA MET A 247 3.05 4.32 3.78
C MET A 247 3.23 4.61 5.27
N ALA A 248 2.64 5.70 5.76
CA ALA A 248 2.74 6.12 7.16
C ALA A 248 1.50 6.92 7.56
N ARG A 249 1.38 7.25 8.86
CA ARG A 249 0.24 8.02 9.40
C ARG A 249 0.38 9.53 9.21
N THR A 250 1.59 10.02 8.96
CA THR A 250 1.88 11.45 8.85
C THR A 250 2.77 11.75 7.66
N LEU A 251 2.65 12.96 7.09
CA LEU A 251 3.54 13.43 6.03
C LEU A 251 5.00 13.51 6.50
N GLU A 252 5.23 13.88 7.76
CA GLU A 252 6.57 13.98 8.33
C GLU A 252 7.28 12.61 8.35
N ASP A 253 6.56 11.53 8.64
CA ASP A 253 7.11 10.17 8.58
C ASP A 253 7.44 9.76 7.12
N ILE A 254 6.60 10.16 6.15
CA ILE A 254 6.86 9.94 4.71
C ILE A 254 8.13 10.69 4.27
N ILE A 255 8.28 11.95 4.68
CA ILE A 255 9.47 12.78 4.38
C ILE A 255 10.71 12.18 5.04
N THR A 256 10.62 11.83 6.34
CA THR A 256 11.71 11.21 7.10
C THR A 256 12.18 9.93 6.43
N TYR A 257 11.24 9.07 6.03
CA TYR A 257 11.55 7.85 5.31
C TYR A 257 12.26 8.15 3.99
N SER A 258 11.61 8.95 3.13
CA SER A 258 12.06 9.19 1.77
C SER A 258 13.44 9.85 1.75
N LYS A 259 13.68 10.80 2.66
CA LYS A 259 14.98 11.45 2.83
C LYS A 259 16.06 10.47 3.27
N ALA A 260 15.80 9.64 4.28
CA ALA A 260 16.80 8.68 4.78
C ALA A 260 17.14 7.61 3.73
N VAL A 261 16.13 7.11 3.03
CA VAL A 261 16.26 6.16 1.92
C VAL A 261 17.06 6.83 0.80
N ILE A 262 16.62 7.93 0.20
CA ILE A 262 17.34 8.57 -0.92
C ILE A 262 18.81 8.91 -0.56
N ASN A 263 19.07 9.38 0.66
CA ASN A 263 20.43 9.70 1.11
C ASN A 263 21.32 8.47 1.35
N SER A 264 20.77 7.26 1.32
CA SER A 264 21.56 6.01 1.34
C SER A 264 22.17 5.65 -0.02
N GLN A 265 21.88 6.43 -1.07
CA GLN A 265 22.50 6.32 -2.40
C GLN A 265 22.25 4.96 -3.08
N GLN A 266 21.00 4.52 -3.15
CA GLN A 266 20.66 3.20 -3.73
C GLN A 266 21.04 3.04 -5.20
N TRP A 267 21.27 4.14 -5.92
CA TRP A 267 21.83 4.11 -7.28
C TRP A 267 23.21 3.43 -7.36
N LEU A 268 23.90 3.22 -6.24
CA LEU A 268 25.11 2.41 -6.16
C LEU A 268 24.85 0.90 -6.03
N LEU A 269 23.60 0.51 -5.75
CA LEU A 269 23.18 -0.87 -5.48
C LEU A 269 22.19 -1.39 -6.54
N ASP A 270 21.40 -0.52 -7.15
CA ASP A 270 20.41 -0.84 -8.17
C ASP A 270 20.56 0.09 -9.39
N PRO A 271 20.89 -0.43 -10.58
CA PRO A 271 21.11 0.37 -11.79
C PRO A 271 19.85 1.07 -12.31
N LYS A 272 18.65 0.75 -11.80
CA LYS A 272 17.39 1.41 -12.17
C LYS A 272 17.13 2.68 -11.36
N VAL A 273 17.83 2.89 -10.25
CA VAL A 273 17.63 4.07 -9.40
C VAL A 273 18.43 5.24 -9.96
N LEU A 274 17.73 6.34 -10.26
CA LEU A 274 18.38 7.57 -10.73
C LEU A 274 19.22 8.20 -9.60
N PRO A 275 20.42 8.72 -9.88
CA PRO A 275 21.31 9.32 -8.89
C PRO A 275 20.87 10.74 -8.49
N ILE A 276 19.67 10.87 -7.93
CA ILE A 276 19.05 12.14 -7.54
C ILE A 276 19.03 12.22 -6.01
N PRO A 277 19.80 13.13 -5.39
CA PRO A 277 19.80 13.29 -3.93
C PRO A 277 18.50 13.97 -3.45
N TRP A 278 18.22 13.83 -2.15
CA TRP A 278 17.09 14.51 -1.53
C TRP A 278 17.26 16.03 -1.61
N ARG A 279 16.26 16.72 -2.17
CA ARG A 279 16.24 18.19 -2.26
C ARG A 279 15.33 18.75 -1.17
N GLN A 280 15.82 19.73 -0.42
CA GLN A 280 14.97 20.57 0.41
C GLN A 280 14.24 21.55 -0.50
N VAL A 281 12.91 21.62 -0.36
CA VAL A 281 12.07 22.52 -1.15
C VAL A 281 11.50 23.58 -0.22
N GLU A 282 11.59 24.84 -0.62
CA GLU A 282 10.94 25.93 0.11
C GLU A 282 9.43 25.87 -0.14
N GLN A 283 8.65 25.95 0.94
CA GLN A 283 7.20 25.93 0.84
C GLN A 283 6.72 27.20 0.12
N GLN A 284 6.12 27.04 -1.05
CA GLN A 284 5.55 28.16 -1.79
C GLN A 284 4.29 28.69 -1.09
N LYS A 285 4.11 30.02 -1.09
CA LYS A 285 2.94 30.68 -0.48
C LYS A 285 1.65 30.50 -1.29
N LYS A 286 1.78 30.36 -2.60
CA LYS A 286 0.68 30.18 -3.54
C LYS A 286 1.09 29.10 -4.52
N LEU A 287 0.16 28.19 -4.79
CA LEU A 287 0.33 27.10 -5.75
C LEU A 287 -0.77 27.22 -6.80
N LYS A 288 -0.51 26.72 -8.00
CA LYS A 288 -1.51 26.46 -9.04
C LYS A 288 -1.76 24.97 -9.14
N ILE A 289 -2.99 24.56 -8.86
CA ILE A 289 -3.39 23.16 -8.76
C ILE A 289 -4.48 22.88 -9.79
N ALA A 290 -4.23 21.93 -10.69
CA ALA A 290 -5.23 21.44 -11.63
C ALA A 290 -6.07 20.34 -10.98
N VAL A 291 -7.38 20.34 -11.16
CA VAL A 291 -8.28 19.37 -10.54
C VAL A 291 -8.83 18.43 -11.59
N LEU A 292 -8.60 17.13 -11.40
CA LEU A 292 -9.23 16.07 -12.17
C LEU A 292 -10.57 15.71 -11.51
N TRP A 293 -11.65 16.32 -11.97
CA TRP A 293 -13.00 16.07 -11.45
C TRP A 293 -13.49 14.66 -11.80
N ASN A 294 -13.30 14.25 -13.05
CA ASN A 294 -13.53 12.90 -13.52
C ASN A 294 -12.64 12.62 -14.73
N ASP A 295 -12.44 11.34 -15.04
CA ASP A 295 -11.61 10.89 -16.16
C ASP A 295 -12.38 10.71 -17.48
N GLY A 296 -13.66 11.09 -17.52
CA GLY A 296 -14.56 10.86 -18.66
C GLY A 296 -15.06 9.43 -18.81
N ILE A 297 -14.70 8.51 -17.90
CA ILE A 297 -15.03 7.08 -17.98
C ILE A 297 -15.81 6.64 -16.74
N CYS A 298 -15.31 6.95 -15.56
CA CYS A 298 -15.92 6.56 -14.29
C CYS A 298 -16.17 7.77 -13.40
N MET A 299 -17.42 8.15 -13.19
CA MET A 299 -17.74 9.27 -12.29
C MET A 299 -17.36 8.94 -10.83
N PRO A 300 -16.80 9.91 -10.06
CA PRO A 300 -16.62 9.74 -8.62
C PRO A 300 -17.96 9.48 -7.92
N THR A 301 -17.90 8.78 -6.79
CA THR A 301 -19.06 8.61 -5.92
C THR A 301 -19.46 9.96 -5.28
N PRO A 302 -20.72 10.15 -4.83
CA PRO A 302 -21.15 11.34 -4.10
C PRO A 302 -20.22 11.77 -2.95
N PRO A 303 -19.78 10.88 -2.02
CA PRO A 303 -18.86 11.27 -0.96
C PRO A 303 -17.50 11.75 -1.48
N VAL A 304 -16.95 11.09 -2.51
CA VAL A 304 -15.69 11.52 -3.15
C VAL A 304 -15.86 12.86 -3.86
N THR A 305 -16.97 13.04 -4.57
CA THR A 305 -17.32 14.30 -5.25
C THR A 305 -17.44 15.45 -4.25
N ARG A 306 -18.16 15.23 -3.15
CA ARG A 306 -18.33 16.22 -2.08
C ARG A 306 -16.99 16.57 -1.45
N ALA A 307 -16.19 15.57 -1.10
CA ALA A 307 -14.87 15.78 -0.55
C ALA A 307 -14.02 16.65 -1.50
N LEU A 308 -14.10 16.43 -2.82
CA LEU A 308 -13.26 17.13 -3.80
C LEU A 308 -13.66 18.59 -3.88
N LYS A 309 -14.97 18.86 -3.86
CA LYS A 309 -15.51 20.22 -3.78
C LYS A 309 -15.04 20.94 -2.51
N GLU A 310 -15.21 20.32 -1.35
CA GLU A 310 -14.78 20.91 -0.06
C GLU A 310 -13.26 21.20 -0.05
N THR A 311 -12.45 20.32 -0.65
CA THR A 311 -11.00 20.50 -0.77
C THR A 311 -10.63 21.65 -1.71
N VAL A 312 -11.28 21.73 -2.88
CA VAL A 312 -11.09 22.82 -3.84
C VAL A 312 -11.48 24.17 -3.24
N GLU A 313 -12.59 24.22 -2.49
CA GLU A 313 -13.03 25.42 -1.77
C GLU A 313 -12.00 25.84 -0.72
N SER A 314 -11.47 24.89 0.05
CA SER A 314 -10.41 25.14 1.04
C SER A 314 -9.14 25.68 0.38
N LEU A 315 -8.69 25.09 -0.73
CA LEU A 315 -7.51 25.54 -1.48
C LEU A 315 -7.68 26.98 -2.00
N LYS A 316 -8.84 27.29 -2.59
CA LYS A 316 -9.17 28.65 -3.06
C LYS A 316 -9.19 29.64 -1.91
N LYS A 317 -9.78 29.28 -0.76
CA LYS A 317 -9.85 30.13 0.43
C LYS A 317 -8.46 30.42 1.03
N SER A 318 -7.54 29.46 0.93
CA SER A 318 -6.14 29.61 1.33
C SER A 318 -5.29 30.40 0.31
N GLY A 319 -5.87 30.86 -0.80
CA GLY A 319 -5.22 31.73 -1.78
C GLY A 319 -4.53 31.00 -2.93
N HIS A 320 -4.67 29.66 -3.02
CA HIS A 320 -4.16 28.88 -4.15
C HIS A 320 -4.99 29.14 -5.42
N GLU A 321 -4.34 29.07 -6.57
CA GLU A 321 -5.02 29.07 -7.86
C GLU A 321 -5.47 27.65 -8.19
N VAL A 322 -6.72 27.50 -8.61
CA VAL A 322 -7.28 26.20 -8.96
C VAL A 322 -7.85 26.25 -10.37
N VAL A 323 -7.38 25.35 -11.23
CA VAL A 323 -7.81 25.19 -12.62
C VAL A 323 -8.34 23.77 -12.86
N GLU A 324 -8.98 23.52 -14.00
CA GLU A 324 -9.48 22.19 -14.35
C GLU A 324 -8.44 21.42 -15.17
N TRP A 325 -8.21 20.16 -14.80
CA TRP A 325 -7.40 19.24 -15.60
C TRP A 325 -8.25 18.59 -16.69
N ASP A 326 -7.86 18.73 -17.95
CA ASP A 326 -8.53 18.09 -19.10
C ASP A 326 -8.24 16.57 -19.13
N PRO A 327 -9.26 15.69 -18.98
CA PRO A 327 -9.04 14.25 -18.93
C PRO A 327 -8.83 13.59 -20.30
N LYS A 328 -8.74 14.33 -21.42
CA LYS A 328 -8.72 13.79 -22.80
C LYS A 328 -7.76 12.61 -23.06
N LEU A 329 -6.65 12.51 -22.33
CA LEU A 329 -5.67 11.43 -22.50
C LEU A 329 -5.89 10.22 -21.56
N HIS A 330 -6.77 10.32 -20.56
CA HIS A 330 -6.97 9.27 -19.54
C HIS A 330 -7.50 7.96 -20.13
N ALA A 331 -8.47 8.03 -21.05
CA ALA A 331 -9.02 6.83 -21.69
C ALA A 331 -7.97 6.04 -22.47
N LYS A 332 -7.12 6.74 -23.22
CA LYS A 332 -6.00 6.13 -23.95
C LYS A 332 -4.97 5.54 -22.99
N ALA A 333 -4.66 6.25 -21.91
CA ALA A 333 -3.73 5.79 -20.89
C ALA A 333 -4.23 4.53 -20.16
N LEU A 334 -5.52 4.47 -19.85
CA LEU A 334 -6.13 3.32 -19.20
C LEU A 334 -6.20 2.09 -20.12
N ASP A 335 -6.58 2.28 -21.39
CA ASP A 335 -6.52 1.21 -22.40
C ASP A 335 -5.11 0.62 -22.50
N GLN A 336 -4.12 1.51 -22.59
CA GLN A 336 -2.73 1.13 -22.67
C GLN A 336 -2.26 0.37 -21.42
N LEU A 337 -2.62 0.84 -20.22
CA LEU A 337 -2.33 0.17 -18.96
C LEU A 337 -2.89 -1.26 -18.96
N GLY A 338 -4.14 -1.43 -19.36
CA GLY A 338 -4.80 -2.75 -19.45
C GLY A 338 -4.05 -3.70 -20.38
N ARG A 339 -3.70 -3.24 -21.59
CA ARG A 339 -2.92 -4.02 -22.58
C ARG A 339 -1.55 -4.43 -22.05
N MET A 340 -0.88 -3.57 -21.29
CA MET A 340 0.44 -3.88 -20.70
C MET A 340 0.37 -4.96 -19.62
N PHE A 341 -0.64 -4.92 -18.75
CA PHE A 341 -0.77 -5.89 -17.66
C PHE A 341 -0.93 -7.33 -18.13
N VAL A 342 -1.58 -7.52 -19.27
CA VAL A 342 -1.85 -8.86 -19.82
C VAL A 342 -1.01 -9.18 -21.06
N ALA A 343 0.06 -8.42 -21.32
CA ALA A 343 0.87 -8.52 -22.53
C ALA A 343 1.50 -9.91 -22.73
N ASP A 344 1.75 -10.68 -21.66
CA ASP A 344 2.29 -12.04 -21.71
C ASP A 344 1.20 -13.13 -21.90
N GLY A 345 -0.05 -12.73 -22.17
CA GLY A 345 -1.20 -13.63 -22.29
C GLY A 345 -1.61 -14.31 -20.97
N GLY A 346 -1.16 -13.76 -19.84
CA GLY A 346 -1.33 -14.37 -18.52
C GLY A 346 -0.54 -15.66 -18.35
N LYS A 347 0.43 -15.96 -19.22
CA LYS A 347 1.24 -17.18 -19.17
C LYS A 347 2.02 -17.28 -17.86
N THR A 348 2.59 -16.19 -17.37
CA THR A 348 3.32 -16.17 -16.08
C THR A 348 2.41 -16.58 -14.94
N VAL A 349 1.21 -16.00 -14.85
CA VAL A 349 0.21 -16.32 -13.82
C VAL A 349 -0.20 -17.79 -13.93
N LYS A 350 -0.54 -18.27 -15.14
CA LYS A 350 -0.94 -19.66 -15.39
C LYS A 350 0.16 -20.65 -14.98
N ASN A 351 1.42 -20.35 -15.29
CA ASN A 351 2.58 -21.17 -14.94
C ASN A 351 2.82 -21.23 -13.43
N LEU A 352 2.57 -20.14 -12.70
CA LEU A 352 2.68 -20.12 -11.24
C LEU A 352 1.52 -20.87 -10.57
N LEU A 353 0.33 -20.89 -11.16
CA LEU A 353 -0.83 -21.62 -10.61
C LEU A 353 -0.76 -23.14 -10.85
N ALA A 354 -0.17 -23.57 -11.97
CA ALA A 354 -0.19 -24.96 -12.41
C ALA A 354 0.43 -25.99 -11.42
N PRO A 355 1.58 -25.74 -10.76
CA PRO A 355 2.25 -26.74 -9.91
C PRO A 355 1.41 -27.26 -8.74
N THR A 356 0.54 -26.42 -8.18
CA THR A 356 -0.34 -26.77 -7.06
C THR A 356 -1.78 -27.02 -7.50
N GLY A 357 -2.08 -26.84 -8.78
CA GLY A 357 -3.44 -26.89 -9.33
C GLY A 357 -4.33 -25.78 -8.75
N GLU A 358 -3.76 -24.63 -8.44
CA GLU A 358 -4.51 -23.48 -7.90
C GLU A 358 -5.42 -22.88 -8.99
N PRO A 359 -6.72 -22.66 -8.73
CA PRO A 359 -7.60 -22.05 -9.71
C PRO A 359 -7.30 -20.56 -9.86
N ILE A 360 -7.42 -20.03 -11.08
CA ILE A 360 -7.39 -18.59 -11.28
C ILE A 360 -8.59 -17.94 -10.58
N ARG A 361 -8.34 -16.82 -9.92
CA ARG A 361 -9.38 -16.09 -9.21
C ARG A 361 -10.32 -15.37 -10.16
N PRO A 362 -11.62 -15.22 -9.83
CA PRO A 362 -12.56 -14.44 -10.64
C PRO A 362 -12.11 -13.00 -10.89
N GLU A 363 -11.44 -12.37 -9.91
CA GLU A 363 -10.90 -11.02 -10.04
C GLU A 363 -9.75 -10.91 -11.07
N MET A 364 -9.19 -12.04 -11.52
CA MET A 364 -8.12 -12.12 -12.51
C MET A 364 -8.59 -12.66 -13.86
N GLN A 365 -9.90 -12.64 -14.15
CA GLN A 365 -10.48 -13.16 -15.40
C GLN A 365 -9.76 -12.63 -16.65
N GLN A 366 -9.37 -11.35 -16.66
CA GLN A 366 -8.61 -10.75 -17.78
C GLN A 366 -7.32 -11.51 -18.10
N TYR A 367 -6.61 -12.08 -17.11
CA TYR A 367 -5.40 -12.88 -17.31
C TYR A 367 -5.70 -14.29 -17.82
N GLN A 368 -6.90 -14.82 -17.52
CA GLN A 368 -7.34 -16.09 -18.09
C GLN A 368 -7.58 -15.94 -19.60
N ASP A 369 -8.30 -14.89 -19.99
CA ASP A 369 -8.76 -14.66 -21.35
C ASP A 369 -7.72 -13.99 -22.25
N ALA A 370 -6.67 -13.43 -21.65
CA ALA A 370 -5.58 -12.77 -22.36
C ALA A 370 -4.87 -13.69 -23.36
N GLN A 371 -4.44 -13.07 -24.46
CA GLN A 371 -3.57 -13.66 -25.46
C GLN A 371 -2.20 -13.01 -25.39
N ASP A 372 -1.18 -13.82 -25.67
CA ASP A 372 0.21 -13.39 -25.66
C ASP A 372 0.46 -12.42 -26.82
N LEU A 373 1.00 -11.25 -26.51
CA LEU A 373 1.48 -10.33 -27.52
C LEU A 373 2.82 -10.83 -28.05
N GLY A 374 2.96 -10.82 -29.38
CA GLY A 374 4.26 -11.05 -30.00
C GLY A 374 5.25 -9.94 -29.63
N VAL A 375 6.54 -10.23 -29.83
CA VAL A 375 7.63 -9.29 -29.52
C VAL A 375 7.43 -7.95 -30.25
N PHE A 376 6.97 -7.99 -31.51
CA PHE A 376 6.73 -6.78 -32.30
C PHE A 376 5.62 -5.92 -31.68
N GLU A 377 4.49 -6.52 -31.32
CA GLU A 377 3.35 -5.84 -30.71
C GLU A 377 3.72 -5.25 -29.35
N MET A 378 4.54 -5.95 -28.57
CA MET A 378 5.09 -5.43 -27.31
C MET A 378 5.98 -4.20 -27.54
N TRP A 379 6.81 -4.18 -28.58
CA TRP A 379 7.59 -2.99 -28.95
C TRP A 379 6.69 -1.82 -29.37
N GLN A 380 5.63 -2.06 -30.13
CA GLN A 380 4.67 -1.00 -30.47
C GLN A 380 3.99 -0.45 -29.21
N LEU A 381 3.63 -1.32 -28.27
CA LEU A 381 3.03 -0.91 -27.00
C LEU A 381 3.96 -0.02 -26.16
N HIS A 382 5.28 -0.25 -26.21
CA HIS A 382 6.28 0.63 -25.58
C HIS A 382 6.42 1.98 -26.30
N LEU A 383 6.42 1.99 -27.64
CA LEU A 383 6.47 3.24 -28.41
C LEU A 383 5.23 4.11 -28.16
N GLU A 384 4.06 3.49 -28.13
CA GLU A 384 2.80 4.16 -27.75
C GLU A 384 2.89 4.80 -26.36
N ARG A 385 3.63 4.18 -25.42
CA ARG A 385 3.79 4.65 -24.03
C ARG A 385 4.60 5.91 -23.98
N THR A 386 5.74 5.89 -24.65
CA THR A 386 6.64 7.05 -24.74
C THR A 386 5.95 8.22 -25.43
N GLU A 387 5.15 7.96 -26.46
CA GLU A 387 4.36 9.00 -27.11
C GLU A 387 3.28 9.55 -26.17
N LEU A 388 2.60 8.70 -25.40
CA LEU A 388 1.62 9.14 -24.41
C LEU A 388 2.26 9.96 -23.28
N GLN A 389 3.43 9.55 -22.78
CA GLN A 389 4.23 10.32 -21.82
C GLN A 389 4.54 11.72 -22.35
N ARG A 390 4.97 11.82 -23.61
CA ARG A 390 5.23 13.09 -24.30
C ARG A 390 3.97 13.96 -24.35
N GLN A 391 2.83 13.40 -24.75
CA GLN A 391 1.55 14.13 -24.82
C GLN A 391 1.07 14.62 -23.45
N TYR A 392 1.23 13.82 -22.40
CA TYR A 392 0.90 14.24 -21.02
C TYR A 392 1.80 15.38 -20.54
N LEU A 393 3.09 15.33 -20.85
CA LEU A 393 4.02 16.41 -20.53
C LEU A 393 3.67 17.69 -21.31
N GLU A 394 3.37 17.61 -22.61
CA GLU A 394 2.90 18.75 -23.39
C GLU A 394 1.64 19.37 -22.82
N GLN A 395 0.69 18.52 -22.41
CA GLN A 395 -0.51 18.99 -21.75
C GLN A 395 -0.17 19.68 -20.43
N TRP A 396 0.67 19.11 -19.58
CA TRP A 396 1.12 19.75 -18.34
C TRP A 396 1.72 21.14 -18.62
N MET A 397 2.65 21.22 -19.57
CA MET A 397 3.33 22.46 -19.93
C MET A 397 2.41 23.50 -20.59
N SER A 398 1.25 23.09 -21.10
CA SER A 398 0.23 24.03 -21.61
C SER A 398 -0.45 24.84 -20.51
N TYR A 399 -0.40 24.38 -19.25
CA TYR A 399 -0.84 25.15 -18.10
C TYR A 399 0.33 26.00 -17.60
N GLU A 400 0.19 27.32 -17.71
CA GLU A 400 1.19 28.27 -17.22
C GLU A 400 1.41 28.10 -15.70
N ASN A 401 2.64 27.73 -15.31
CA ASN A 401 3.10 27.54 -13.92
C ASN A 401 2.26 26.55 -13.10
N LEU A 402 1.89 25.41 -13.66
CA LEU A 402 1.19 24.35 -12.92
C LEU A 402 2.13 23.64 -11.95
N ASP A 403 1.72 23.52 -10.68
CA ASP A 403 2.51 22.88 -9.63
C ASP A 403 2.09 21.42 -9.36
N ALA A 404 0.79 21.14 -9.43
CA ALA A 404 0.23 19.84 -9.05
C ALA A 404 -1.10 19.53 -9.76
N ILE A 405 -1.39 18.24 -9.94
CA ILE A 405 -2.74 17.75 -10.22
C ILE A 405 -3.31 17.18 -8.92
N LEU A 406 -4.51 17.65 -8.53
CA LEU A 406 -5.33 17.04 -7.49
C LEU A 406 -6.34 16.09 -8.16
N GLY A 407 -6.17 14.81 -7.89
CA GLY A 407 -7.12 13.76 -8.25
C GLY A 407 -7.64 13.03 -7.01
N HIS A 408 -8.41 11.99 -7.24
CA HIS A 408 -9.07 11.18 -6.21
C HIS A 408 -8.95 9.71 -6.57
N HIS A 409 -9.15 8.79 -5.63
CA HIS A 409 -9.17 7.38 -5.98
C HIS A 409 -10.13 6.57 -5.12
N PHE A 410 -10.59 5.47 -5.69
CA PHE A 410 -11.38 4.43 -5.06
C PHE A 410 -11.07 3.10 -5.79
N LYS A 411 -11.95 2.09 -5.70
CA LYS A 411 -11.76 0.76 -6.30
C LYS A 411 -11.36 0.76 -7.79
N TYR A 412 -11.67 1.83 -8.53
CA TYR A 412 -11.36 1.96 -9.95
C TYR A 412 -9.95 2.52 -10.20
N VAL A 413 -9.15 1.76 -10.94
CA VAL A 413 -7.71 2.02 -11.17
C VAL A 413 -7.43 3.18 -12.13
N GLY A 414 -8.41 3.64 -12.92
CA GLY A 414 -8.20 4.69 -13.93
C GLY A 414 -7.72 6.03 -13.35
N TYR A 415 -8.02 6.31 -12.09
CA TYR A 415 -7.53 7.52 -11.41
C TYR A 415 -6.12 7.42 -10.81
N THR A 416 -5.51 6.23 -10.82
CA THR A 416 -4.17 6.02 -10.23
C THR A 416 -3.20 5.41 -11.23
N GLY A 417 -3.59 4.32 -11.89
CA GLY A 417 -2.72 3.56 -12.78
C GLY A 417 -2.23 4.34 -14.00
N VAL A 418 -3.01 5.33 -14.45
CA VAL A 418 -2.60 6.25 -15.53
C VAL A 418 -1.28 6.96 -15.20
N PHE A 419 -1.08 7.34 -13.94
CA PHE A 419 0.15 8.01 -13.50
C PHE A 419 1.36 7.09 -13.45
N ASN A 420 1.17 5.77 -13.36
CA ASN A 420 2.24 4.81 -13.57
C ASN A 420 2.64 4.69 -15.05
N VAL A 421 1.67 4.79 -15.98
CA VAL A 421 1.97 4.78 -17.43
C VAL A 421 2.81 5.99 -17.80
N VAL A 422 2.46 7.17 -17.26
CA VAL A 422 3.14 8.43 -17.59
C VAL A 422 4.35 8.75 -16.70
N ASP A 423 4.66 7.89 -15.73
CA ASP A 423 5.77 8.02 -14.79
C ASP A 423 5.75 9.34 -14.00
N TYR A 424 4.60 9.64 -13.39
CA TYR A 424 4.43 10.83 -12.54
C TYR A 424 4.46 10.43 -11.06
N SER A 425 5.13 11.26 -10.25
CA SER A 425 5.18 11.13 -8.80
C SER A 425 3.80 11.40 -8.20
N ALA A 426 3.35 10.53 -7.30
CA ALA A 426 2.04 10.64 -6.68
C ALA A 426 2.12 10.42 -5.16
N VAL A 427 1.37 11.22 -4.40
CA VAL A 427 1.18 11.05 -2.96
C VAL A 427 -0.30 11.05 -2.64
N SER A 428 -0.73 10.10 -1.81
CA SER A 428 -2.12 10.02 -1.35
C SER A 428 -2.26 10.35 0.12
N PHE A 429 -3.33 11.04 0.49
CA PHE A 429 -3.63 11.39 1.88
C PHE A 429 -5.13 11.38 2.17
N PRO A 430 -5.53 10.98 3.39
CA PRO A 430 -6.92 10.96 3.78
C PRO A 430 -7.47 12.38 3.92
N THR A 431 -8.73 12.54 3.54
CA THR A 431 -9.43 13.84 3.58
C THR A 431 -10.03 14.15 4.94
N GLY A 432 -10.20 13.12 5.77
CA GLY A 432 -11.02 13.16 6.99
C GLY A 432 -12.53 13.13 6.72
N ILE A 433 -12.96 13.15 5.45
CA ILE A 433 -14.36 13.13 5.05
C ILE A 433 -14.84 11.69 4.90
N THR A 434 -15.89 11.38 5.64
CA THR A 434 -16.59 10.08 5.59
C THR A 434 -17.95 10.23 4.92
N VAL A 435 -18.56 9.09 4.56
CA VAL A 435 -19.92 9.04 3.99
C VAL A 435 -20.93 9.65 4.97
N ASP A 436 -21.74 10.58 4.48
CA ASP A 436 -22.85 11.22 5.17
C ASP A 436 -24.11 11.04 4.34
N LYS A 437 -25.01 10.15 4.77
CA LYS A 437 -26.25 9.82 4.03
C LYS A 437 -27.18 11.03 3.82
N THR A 438 -27.03 12.09 4.59
CA THR A 438 -27.85 13.31 4.45
C THR A 438 -27.31 14.26 3.39
N LYS A 439 -25.99 14.22 3.13
CA LYS A 439 -25.30 15.08 2.15
C LYS A 439 -24.96 14.35 0.86
N ASP A 440 -24.69 13.05 0.96
CA ASP A 440 -24.30 12.17 -0.14
C ASP A 440 -25.54 11.52 -0.75
N THR A 441 -26.41 12.36 -1.32
CA THR A 441 -27.63 11.90 -1.98
C THR A 441 -27.32 11.09 -3.25
N SER A 442 -28.28 10.26 -3.64
CA SER A 442 -28.18 9.29 -4.74
C SER A 442 -27.66 9.90 -6.06
N PHE A 443 -26.97 9.09 -6.86
CA PHE A 443 -26.49 9.36 -8.22
C PHE A 443 -27.61 9.71 -9.25
N ALA A 444 -28.79 10.13 -8.81
CA ALA A 444 -30.04 10.20 -9.55
C ALA A 444 -29.94 10.95 -10.90
N ASP A 445 -29.03 11.91 -11.02
CA ASP A 445 -28.90 12.74 -12.22
C ASP A 445 -27.66 12.45 -13.08
N ALA A 446 -26.76 11.55 -12.64
CA ALA A 446 -25.60 11.16 -13.45
C ALA A 446 -26.00 9.96 -14.33
N LYS A 447 -25.98 10.11 -15.66
CA LYS A 447 -26.05 8.94 -16.56
C LYS A 447 -24.94 7.96 -16.16
N VAL A 448 -25.25 6.66 -16.07
CA VAL A 448 -24.21 5.62 -15.95
C VAL A 448 -23.37 5.72 -17.23
N GLN A 449 -22.13 6.19 -17.10
CA GLN A 449 -21.24 6.42 -18.26
C GLN A 449 -20.47 5.15 -18.65
N SER A 450 -20.38 4.16 -17.75
CA SER A 450 -19.67 2.89 -17.97
C SER A 450 -20.04 1.83 -16.93
N GLU A 451 -19.62 0.58 -17.14
CA GLU A 451 -19.72 -0.50 -16.13
C GLU A 451 -18.97 -0.16 -14.82
N TYR A 452 -17.88 0.62 -14.91
CA TYR A 452 -17.15 1.10 -13.74
C TYR A 452 -17.98 2.05 -12.88
N CYS A 453 -18.81 2.90 -13.50
CA CYS A 453 -19.76 3.76 -12.77
C CYS A 453 -20.76 2.93 -11.97
N GLN A 454 -21.23 1.80 -12.50
CA GLN A 454 -22.17 0.92 -11.80
C GLN A 454 -21.48 0.23 -10.62
N ALA A 455 -20.29 -0.34 -10.82
CA ALA A 455 -19.53 -0.95 -9.73
C ALA A 455 -19.18 0.06 -8.61
N ALA A 456 -18.84 1.30 -8.98
CA ALA A 456 -18.59 2.39 -8.03
C ALA A 456 -19.84 2.70 -7.19
N ARG A 457 -21.02 2.76 -7.83
CA ARG A 457 -22.33 2.97 -7.17
C ARG A 457 -22.63 1.88 -6.16
N ASP A 458 -22.49 0.62 -6.57
CA ASP A 458 -22.82 -0.53 -5.71
C ASP A 458 -21.87 -0.61 -4.49
N SER A 459 -20.67 -0.05 -4.61
CA SER A 459 -19.69 0.05 -3.52
C SER A 459 -19.79 1.33 -2.66
N CYS A 460 -20.68 2.27 -3.00
CA CYS A 460 -20.73 3.63 -2.45
C CYS A 460 -21.06 3.70 -0.95
N GLU A 461 -21.71 2.69 -0.38
CA GLU A 461 -22.18 2.68 1.02
C GLU A 461 -21.05 2.68 2.08
N CYS A 462 -19.79 2.73 1.66
CA CYS A 462 -18.68 2.17 2.43
C CYS A 462 -17.33 2.90 2.27
N SER A 463 -17.28 4.03 1.55
CA SER A 463 -16.01 4.66 1.15
C SER A 463 -15.54 5.80 2.07
N ILE A 464 -14.25 5.80 2.42
CA ILE A 464 -13.54 6.99 2.91
C ILE A 464 -12.96 7.69 1.67
N ALA A 465 -13.20 8.99 1.53
CA ALA A 465 -12.59 9.75 0.45
C ALA A 465 -11.08 9.89 0.71
N THR A 466 -10.26 9.58 -0.30
CA THR A 466 -8.80 9.72 -0.26
C THR A 466 -8.35 10.52 -1.48
N TRP A 467 -7.45 11.49 -1.28
CA TRP A 467 -6.87 12.29 -2.37
C TRP A 467 -5.61 11.65 -2.91
N CYS A 468 -5.30 11.98 -4.16
CA CYS A 468 -4.02 11.76 -4.80
C CYS A 468 -3.53 13.09 -5.38
N ILE A 469 -2.37 13.59 -4.92
CA ILE A 469 -1.66 14.71 -5.54
C ILE A 469 -0.57 14.14 -6.43
N VAL A 470 -0.48 14.66 -7.66
CA VAL A 470 0.42 14.16 -8.69
C VAL A 470 1.27 15.28 -9.28
N THR A 471 2.55 15.00 -9.50
CA THR A 471 3.53 15.89 -10.15
C THR A 471 4.41 15.13 -11.15
N PRO A 472 4.86 15.74 -12.26
CA PRO A 472 5.76 15.09 -13.20
C PRO A 472 7.11 14.78 -12.55
N ALA A 473 7.66 13.58 -12.79
CA ALA A 473 8.92 13.15 -12.18
C ALA A 473 10.11 14.04 -12.54
N ASN A 474 10.08 14.71 -13.70
CA ASN A 474 11.13 15.62 -14.16
C ASN A 474 11.02 17.05 -13.63
N ILE A 475 9.89 17.40 -12.99
CA ILE A 475 9.63 18.73 -12.41
C ILE A 475 9.62 18.66 -10.88
N SER A 476 9.24 17.50 -10.31
CA SER A 476 9.30 17.21 -8.88
C SER A 476 10.70 17.28 -8.30
#